data_AF-A0A914B1T6-F1
#
_entry.id   AF-A0A914B1T6-F1
#
_cell.length_a   1.000
_cell.length_b   1.000
_cell.length_c   1.000
_cell.angle_alpha   90.00
_cell.angle_beta   90.00
_cell.angle_gamma   90.00
#
_symmetry.space_group_name_H-M   'P 1'
#
loop_
_entity.id
_entity.type
_entity.pdbx_description
1 polymer ?
#
loop_
_entity_poly.entity_id
_entity_poly.type
_entity_poly.pdbx_seq_one_letter_code
_entity_poly.pdbx_strand_id
1 'polypeptide(L)'
;MDEQPSTVNNEYDNTSTSNTTDLSNYFDETAWKTWSLIPACAILILFCFLEKRVNLWPTCCHGRPGVAFPVNLVDSYNNRWAFAFAFGSMSTMLIQADGIFPFTANDIDHTNIMLRGTVTFFAILINALVISLVFYPILLCLQTQWKLLGNIFGLLYSIIWFVFYIGSIIVKSLDVGQDDNRCPKEKFLTVLAKLALFGGGATFFLALMICFLVGLTKEFRKGIKLIVLMWLDLFGRQLKFCDKVAVLPEIRKAWPGFNEVVDKREITVWITSVVAVIFTVIHTIDMQLRYRKHTVMLWKGDRSFVPEGKLPFSTTLVASLRYSGYNVAFTMWGFVVMQLLLWVVLSIIILFKDFALILLKQYWLTLVVTFAFYYAQVYISQIVFLQRAPDQQEQSIFSCRRQTSFGLDNRHVFHVTVYILMFVNFILGMLSCFVRISKALLFGTLYIGRLDRLLLMRDWETWDKGYTAYVGFLQLEVAHTHPVLATFCHFLQETVKTDQASSQKYTTNELVSIVNAQIENGYDVPETTNGRCYSPGEPSSGQ
;
A
#
# COMPACT_ATOMS: atom_id res chain seq x y z
N MET A 1 38.44 32.22 -62.11
CA MET A 1 38.70 30.93 -62.74
C MET A 1 39.59 30.06 -61.85
N ASP A 2 39.11 29.48 -60.74
CA ASP A 2 37.84 29.67 -59.99
C ASP A 2 38.02 29.32 -58.51
N GLU A 3 36.97 29.56 -57.74
CA GLU A 3 36.83 29.67 -56.28
C GLU A 3 37.48 28.56 -55.42
N GLN A 4 38.04 28.97 -54.27
CA GLN A 4 38.07 28.11 -53.08
C GLN A 4 36.69 28.14 -52.40
N PRO A 5 36.10 27.00 -52.01
CA PRO A 5 34.98 27.00 -51.08
C PRO A 5 35.49 27.29 -49.66
N SER A 6 34.81 28.20 -48.97
CA SER A 6 35.13 28.61 -47.61
C SER A 6 34.78 27.54 -46.58
N THR A 7 35.67 27.31 -45.62
CA THR A 7 35.38 26.52 -44.42
C THR A 7 34.45 27.31 -43.50
N VAL A 8 33.14 27.01 -43.55
CA VAL A 8 32.12 27.58 -42.67
C VAL A 8 31.29 26.42 -42.08
N ASN A 9 30.97 26.53 -40.79
CA ASN A 9 30.20 25.59 -39.95
C ASN A 9 30.97 24.38 -39.39
N ASN A 10 31.56 24.58 -38.19
CA ASN A 10 31.71 23.54 -37.15
C ASN A 10 31.50 24.12 -35.72
N GLU A 11 30.97 25.34 -35.60
CA GLU A 11 30.86 26.08 -34.32
C GLU A 11 29.43 26.01 -33.73
N TYR A 12 28.43 25.63 -34.54
CA TYR A 12 27.02 25.52 -34.14
C TYR A 12 26.67 24.20 -33.42
N ASP A 13 27.38 23.10 -33.72
CA ASP A 13 27.16 21.80 -33.03
C ASP A 13 27.85 21.73 -31.66
N ASN A 14 28.96 22.45 -31.48
CA ASN A 14 29.68 22.50 -30.20
C ASN A 14 28.97 23.38 -29.15
N THR A 15 28.21 24.39 -29.57
CA THR A 15 27.45 25.27 -28.67
C THR A 15 26.11 24.68 -28.25
N SER A 16 25.53 23.75 -29.00
CA SER A 16 24.31 23.04 -28.61
C SER A 16 24.61 21.88 -27.65
N THR A 17 25.70 21.14 -27.87
CA THR A 17 26.18 20.06 -26.98
C THR A 17 26.67 20.58 -25.62
N SER A 18 27.41 21.70 -25.56
CA SER A 18 27.88 22.25 -24.28
C SER A 18 26.71 22.67 -23.36
N ASN A 19 25.71 23.35 -23.93
CA ASN A 19 24.54 23.82 -23.19
C ASN A 19 23.67 22.68 -22.65
N THR A 20 23.57 21.53 -23.33
CA THR A 20 22.84 20.37 -22.81
C THR A 20 23.61 19.63 -21.73
N THR A 21 24.94 19.54 -21.83
CA THR A 21 25.79 18.99 -20.74
C THR A 21 25.80 19.86 -19.48
N ASP A 22 25.73 21.19 -19.61
CA ASP A 22 25.67 22.08 -18.44
C ASP A 22 24.29 22.04 -17.76
N LEU A 23 23.21 21.89 -18.53
CA LEU A 23 21.86 21.78 -17.99
C LEU A 23 21.59 20.40 -17.34
N SER A 24 22.17 19.32 -17.87
CA SER A 24 22.04 17.98 -17.28
C SER A 24 22.73 17.88 -15.91
N ASN A 25 23.88 18.54 -15.75
CA ASN A 25 24.58 18.68 -14.46
C ASN A 25 23.72 19.36 -13.37
N TYR A 26 22.83 20.30 -13.74
CA TYR A 26 21.94 20.96 -12.76
C TYR A 26 20.80 20.05 -12.27
N PHE A 27 20.40 19.07 -13.08
CA PHE A 27 19.33 18.12 -12.74
C PHE A 27 19.87 16.73 -12.33
N ASP A 28 21.09 16.67 -11.79
CA ASP A 28 21.63 15.46 -11.19
C ASP A 28 20.83 15.04 -9.94
N GLU A 29 20.23 13.84 -10.05
CA GLU A 29 19.41 13.23 -9.01
C GLU A 29 20.24 12.80 -7.78
N THR A 30 21.55 12.59 -7.91
CA THR A 30 22.41 12.21 -6.77
C THR A 30 22.79 13.39 -5.90
N ALA A 31 23.26 14.49 -6.51
CA ALA A 31 23.47 15.76 -5.86
C ALA A 31 22.17 16.22 -5.19
N TRP A 32 21.03 16.19 -5.91
CA TRP A 32 19.75 16.63 -5.36
C TRP A 32 19.29 15.86 -4.12
N LYS A 33 19.41 14.52 -4.10
CA LYS A 33 19.12 13.70 -2.91
C LYS A 33 20.00 14.09 -1.71
N THR A 34 21.25 14.45 -1.96
CA THR A 34 22.21 14.85 -0.92
C THR A 34 21.93 16.27 -0.40
N TRP A 35 21.69 17.24 -1.29
CA TRP A 35 21.38 18.62 -0.92
C TRP A 35 20.03 18.75 -0.21
N SER A 36 19.01 18.00 -0.63
CA SER A 36 17.67 17.99 -0.02
C SER A 36 17.61 17.39 1.39
N LEU A 37 18.68 16.72 1.83
CA LEU A 37 18.87 16.24 3.21
C LEU A 37 19.01 17.39 4.21
N ILE A 38 19.65 18.50 3.81
CA ILE A 38 19.90 19.67 4.66
C ILE A 38 18.58 20.35 5.09
N PRO A 39 17.68 20.78 4.19
CA PRO A 39 16.38 21.32 4.57
C PRO A 39 15.50 20.28 5.28
N ALA A 40 15.62 18.99 4.96
CA ALA A 40 14.90 17.95 5.69
C ALA A 40 15.32 17.91 7.17
N CYS A 41 16.62 17.83 7.45
CA CYS A 41 17.14 17.85 8.83
C CYS A 41 16.77 19.15 9.57
N ALA A 42 16.83 20.30 8.89
CA ALA A 42 16.44 21.58 9.49
C ALA A 42 14.96 21.61 9.92
N ILE A 43 14.05 21.13 9.07
CA ILE A 43 12.61 21.03 9.38
C ILE A 43 12.37 20.02 10.52
N LEU A 44 13.06 18.87 10.51
CA LEU A 44 12.95 17.87 11.58
C LEU A 44 13.38 18.43 12.94
N ILE A 45 14.53 19.11 13.00
CA ILE A 45 15.05 19.73 14.22
C ILE A 45 14.07 20.78 14.74
N LEU A 46 13.53 21.64 13.85
CA LEU A 46 12.52 22.64 14.20
C LEU A 46 11.28 22.01 14.86
N PHE A 47 10.72 20.95 14.29
CA PHE A 47 9.56 20.27 14.85
C PHE A 47 9.86 19.51 16.15
N CYS A 48 11.06 18.92 16.28
CA CYS A 48 11.50 18.32 17.54
C CYS A 48 11.60 19.36 18.68
N PHE A 49 11.98 20.62 18.38
CA PHE A 49 11.93 21.71 19.37
C PHE A 49 10.52 22.26 19.64
N LEU A 50 9.58 22.11 18.71
CA LEU A 50 8.17 22.49 18.93
C LEU A 50 7.48 21.52 19.89
N GLU A 51 7.72 20.21 19.76
CA GLU A 51 7.15 19.18 20.62
C GLU A 51 7.82 19.07 22.00
N LYS A 52 7.06 18.60 23.01
CA LYS A 52 7.54 18.34 24.37
C LYS A 52 7.56 16.84 24.66
N ARG A 53 8.55 16.40 25.43
CA ARG A 53 8.65 15.03 25.98
C ARG A 53 7.59 14.81 27.03
N VAL A 54 7.00 13.61 27.04
CA VAL A 54 5.99 13.20 28.03
C VAL A 54 6.62 12.39 29.17
N ASN A 55 7.36 11.32 28.86
CA ASN A 55 7.83 10.36 29.87
C ASN A 55 9.33 10.45 30.20
N LEU A 56 10.22 10.52 29.20
CA LEU A 56 11.68 10.54 29.44
C LEU A 56 12.21 11.96 29.69
N TRP A 57 12.86 12.16 30.83
CA TRP A 57 13.56 13.39 31.25
C TRP A 57 12.76 14.69 31.03
N PRO A 58 11.58 14.85 31.69
CA PRO A 58 10.73 16.02 31.52
C PRO A 58 11.33 17.32 32.09
N THR A 59 12.26 17.22 33.06
CA THR A 59 12.87 18.36 33.74
C THR A 59 14.06 18.98 32.98
N CYS A 60 14.70 18.24 32.07
CA CYS A 60 15.80 18.76 31.26
C CYS A 60 15.26 19.65 30.14
N CYS A 61 15.85 20.84 29.95
CA CYS A 61 15.53 21.77 28.84
C CYS A 61 14.02 22.06 28.66
N HIS A 62 13.27 22.24 29.77
CA HIS A 62 11.81 22.42 29.76
C HIS A 62 11.02 21.32 29.02
N GLY A 63 11.57 20.09 29.01
CA GLY A 63 10.99 18.94 28.32
C GLY A 63 11.20 18.95 26.81
N ARG A 64 12.22 19.64 26.28
CA ARG A 64 12.52 19.74 24.84
C ARG A 64 13.96 19.32 24.51
N PRO A 65 14.28 18.86 23.29
CA PRO A 65 13.37 18.58 22.17
C PRO A 65 12.62 17.24 22.34
N GLY A 66 11.34 17.20 21.95
CA GLY A 66 10.56 15.98 21.80
C GLY A 66 10.91 15.19 20.52
N VAL A 67 10.50 13.93 20.44
CA VAL A 67 10.68 13.11 19.21
C VAL A 67 9.44 13.24 18.34
N ALA A 68 9.53 14.14 17.36
CA ALA A 68 8.44 14.38 16.41
C ALA A 68 8.32 13.21 15.43
N PHE A 69 7.18 12.51 15.46
CA PHE A 69 6.94 11.29 14.67
C PHE A 69 6.10 11.57 13.41
N PRO A 70 6.28 10.83 12.30
CA PRO A 70 5.80 11.26 10.99
C PRO A 70 4.34 10.87 10.73
N VAL A 71 3.92 9.68 11.20
CA VAL A 71 2.56 9.14 11.05
C VAL A 71 2.21 8.29 12.27
N ASN A 72 1.04 8.54 12.87
CA ASN A 72 0.38 7.67 13.83
C ASN A 72 -0.30 6.52 13.10
N LEU A 73 0.43 5.43 12.85
CA LEU A 73 -0.09 4.25 12.15
C LEU A 73 -1.19 3.50 12.93
N VAL A 74 -1.45 3.88 14.19
CA VAL A 74 -2.44 3.25 15.08
C VAL A 74 -3.77 4.02 15.09
N ASP A 75 -3.83 5.27 14.63
CA ASP A 75 -5.02 6.13 14.75
C ASP A 75 -5.77 6.32 13.42
N SER A 76 -7.09 6.58 13.51
CA SER A 76 -7.98 6.67 12.37
C SER A 76 -8.04 8.10 11.81
N TYR A 77 -7.21 8.38 10.80
CA TYR A 77 -7.24 9.67 10.10
C TYR A 77 -8.47 9.90 9.22
N ASN A 78 -8.92 11.17 9.19
CA ASN A 78 -9.88 11.71 8.22
C ASN A 78 -9.30 11.87 6.80
N ASN A 79 -8.01 12.22 6.67
CA ASN A 79 -7.36 12.53 5.38
C ASN A 79 -6.27 11.50 5.00
N ARG A 80 -6.64 10.22 4.85
CA ARG A 80 -5.71 9.12 4.57
C ARG A 80 -4.96 9.25 3.23
N TRP A 81 -5.56 9.94 2.26
CA TRP A 81 -4.99 10.13 0.92
C TRP A 81 -3.67 10.90 0.89
N ALA A 82 -3.47 11.89 1.77
CA ALA A 82 -2.22 12.65 1.80
C ALA A 82 -1.03 11.78 2.20
N PHE A 83 -1.20 10.94 3.22
CA PHE A 83 -0.20 9.94 3.61
C PHE A 83 0.04 8.92 2.48
N ALA A 84 -1.02 8.46 1.81
CA ALA A 84 -0.90 7.54 0.67
C ALA A 84 -0.08 8.15 -0.49
N PHE A 85 -0.27 9.42 -0.83
CA PHE A 85 0.51 10.10 -1.86
C PHE A 85 1.98 10.32 -1.45
N ALA A 86 2.25 10.62 -0.18
CA ALA A 86 3.61 10.77 0.33
C ALA A 86 4.39 9.43 0.38
N PHE A 87 3.74 8.32 0.78
CA PHE A 87 4.33 6.99 0.63
C PHE A 87 4.45 6.57 -0.84
N GLY A 88 3.51 6.99 -1.69
CA GLY A 88 3.57 6.81 -3.15
C GLY A 88 4.83 7.43 -3.74
N SER A 89 5.07 8.73 -3.54
CA SER A 89 6.25 9.42 -4.05
C SER A 89 7.58 8.91 -3.45
N MET A 90 7.59 8.56 -2.17
CA MET A 90 8.73 7.88 -1.53
C MET A 90 9.03 6.52 -2.19
N SER A 91 8.00 5.72 -2.49
CA SER A 91 8.18 4.40 -3.11
C SER A 91 8.65 4.49 -4.57
N THR A 92 8.19 5.47 -5.35
CA THR A 92 8.71 5.71 -6.70
C THR A 92 10.19 6.09 -6.68
N MET A 93 10.66 6.80 -5.65
CA MET A 93 12.08 7.13 -5.50
C MET A 93 12.96 5.94 -5.14
N LEU A 94 12.45 5.01 -4.33
CA LEU A 94 13.17 3.77 -4.01
C LEU A 94 13.31 2.86 -5.25
N ILE A 95 12.28 2.80 -6.10
CA ILE A 95 12.29 1.99 -7.33
C ILE A 95 13.19 2.63 -8.42
N GLN A 96 13.24 3.96 -8.51
CA GLN A 96 14.09 4.68 -9.49
C GLN A 96 15.58 4.68 -9.14
N ALA A 97 15.99 4.17 -7.98
CA ALA A 97 17.39 4.14 -7.54
C ALA A 97 18.22 3.02 -8.20
N ASP A 98 17.96 2.71 -9.47
CA ASP A 98 18.78 1.80 -10.27
C ASP A 98 20.19 2.38 -10.44
N GLY A 99 21.14 1.80 -9.70
CA GLY A 99 22.58 2.07 -9.84
C GLY A 99 23.11 3.35 -9.19
N ILE A 100 22.30 4.40 -9.01
CA ILE A 100 22.77 5.72 -8.51
C ILE A 100 22.31 6.02 -7.08
N PHE A 101 22.98 5.32 -6.17
CA PHE A 101 23.07 5.59 -4.75
C PHE A 101 24.16 6.65 -4.46
N PRO A 102 24.04 7.46 -3.39
CA PRO A 102 25.14 8.35 -2.96
C PRO A 102 26.40 7.58 -2.51
N PHE A 103 26.28 6.29 -2.18
CA PHE A 103 27.42 5.35 -2.12
C PHE A 103 27.37 4.44 -3.35
N THR A 104 28.17 4.75 -4.37
CA THR A 104 28.07 4.11 -5.69
C THR A 104 28.79 2.77 -5.74
N ALA A 105 28.51 1.95 -6.77
CA ALA A 105 29.29 0.74 -7.04
C ALA A 105 30.77 1.01 -7.35
N ASN A 106 31.10 2.25 -7.77
CA ASN A 106 32.44 2.68 -8.14
C ASN A 106 33.33 2.91 -6.91
N ASP A 107 32.77 3.44 -5.81
CA ASP A 107 33.49 3.55 -4.52
C ASP A 107 33.84 2.19 -3.91
N ILE A 108 33.09 1.15 -4.29
CA ILE A 108 33.16 -0.19 -3.70
C ILE A 108 34.13 -1.10 -4.50
N ASP A 109 34.61 -0.67 -5.69
CA ASP A 109 35.50 -1.50 -6.53
C ASP A 109 36.91 -1.68 -5.92
N HIS A 110 37.32 -0.81 -5.00
CA HIS A 110 38.51 -0.99 -4.17
C HIS A 110 38.36 -2.01 -3.02
N THR A 111 37.15 -2.55 -2.79
CA THR A 111 36.92 -3.54 -1.72
C THR A 111 37.17 -4.97 -2.20
N ASN A 112 37.73 -5.80 -1.32
CA ASN A 112 37.94 -7.22 -1.61
C ASN A 112 36.63 -7.90 -2.04
N ILE A 113 36.70 -8.75 -3.07
CA ILE A 113 35.53 -9.47 -3.66
C ILE A 113 34.65 -10.15 -2.60
N MET A 114 35.25 -10.73 -1.55
CA MET A 114 34.51 -11.35 -0.44
C MET A 114 33.68 -10.35 0.40
N LEU A 115 34.16 -9.11 0.55
CA LEU A 115 33.50 -8.07 1.35
C LEU A 115 32.53 -7.23 0.51
N ARG A 116 32.76 -7.14 -0.81
CA ARG A 116 31.98 -6.34 -1.78
C ARG A 116 30.47 -6.47 -1.56
N GLY A 117 29.94 -7.70 -1.53
CA GLY A 117 28.50 -7.94 -1.36
C GLY A 117 27.94 -7.46 -0.02
N THR A 118 28.72 -7.54 1.06
CA THR A 118 28.31 -7.05 2.39
C THR A 118 28.29 -5.52 2.44
N VAL A 119 29.31 -4.87 1.85
CA VAL A 119 29.38 -3.41 1.75
C VAL A 119 28.25 -2.87 0.88
N THR A 120 27.97 -3.50 -0.28
CA THR A 120 26.82 -3.13 -1.12
C THR A 120 25.48 -3.27 -0.37
N PHE A 121 25.28 -4.33 0.43
CA PHE A 121 24.06 -4.47 1.24
C PHE A 121 23.90 -3.34 2.28
N PHE A 122 24.95 -3.03 3.05
CA PHE A 122 24.89 -1.94 4.02
C PHE A 122 24.75 -0.57 3.36
N ALA A 123 25.38 -0.35 2.21
CA ALA A 123 25.18 0.86 1.41
C ALA A 123 23.69 1.00 1.03
N ILE A 124 23.07 -0.01 0.40
CA ILE A 124 21.64 -0.01 0.04
C ILE A 124 20.75 0.31 1.25
N LEU A 125 21.03 -0.28 2.41
CA LEU A 125 20.30 0.01 3.65
C LEU A 125 20.44 1.47 4.09
N ILE A 126 21.65 2.02 4.10
CA ILE A 126 21.91 3.43 4.43
C ILE A 126 21.18 4.34 3.44
N ASN A 127 21.21 4.03 2.15
CA ASN A 127 20.53 4.81 1.11
C ASN A 127 19.01 4.82 1.29
N ALA A 128 18.41 3.68 1.64
CA ALA A 128 16.99 3.59 1.97
C ALA A 128 16.62 4.41 3.22
N LEU A 129 17.51 4.45 4.22
CA LEU A 129 17.34 5.30 5.41
C LEU A 129 17.48 6.80 5.08
N VAL A 130 18.43 7.18 4.23
CA VAL A 130 18.60 8.57 3.75
C VAL A 130 17.36 9.03 2.99
N ILE A 131 16.84 8.23 2.05
CA ILE A 131 15.58 8.53 1.35
C ILE A 131 14.42 8.63 2.35
N SER A 132 14.35 7.74 3.35
CA SER A 132 13.33 7.81 4.40
C SER A 132 13.42 9.12 5.21
N LEU A 133 14.62 9.59 5.52
CA LEU A 133 14.85 10.85 6.24
C LEU A 133 14.46 12.07 5.39
N VAL A 134 14.77 12.04 4.10
CA VAL A 134 14.42 13.10 3.12
C VAL A 134 12.91 13.26 2.96
N PHE A 135 12.14 12.17 2.98
CA PHE A 135 10.67 12.21 2.89
C PHE A 135 9.97 12.41 4.24
N TYR A 136 10.66 12.23 5.37
CA TYR A 136 10.10 12.38 6.72
C TYR A 136 9.43 13.75 6.98
N PRO A 137 10.00 14.92 6.59
CA PRO A 137 9.36 16.22 6.79
C PRO A 137 7.97 16.32 6.15
N ILE A 138 7.76 15.70 4.99
CA ILE A 138 6.47 15.75 4.27
C ILE A 138 5.38 15.06 5.11
N LEU A 139 5.69 13.88 5.63
CA LEU A 139 4.78 13.12 6.50
C LEU A 139 4.55 13.85 7.82
N LEU A 140 5.62 14.33 8.45
CA LEU A 140 5.56 15.05 9.73
C LEU A 140 4.70 16.32 9.61
N CYS A 141 4.90 17.14 8.58
CA CYS A 141 4.12 18.35 8.32
C CYS A 141 2.60 18.08 8.24
N LEU A 142 2.17 16.92 7.73
CA LEU A 142 0.75 16.51 7.69
C LEU A 142 0.17 16.15 9.06
N GLN A 143 0.99 15.71 10.01
CA GLN A 143 0.55 15.28 11.34
C GLN A 143 0.56 16.42 12.39
N THR A 144 1.48 17.38 12.25
CA THR A 144 1.78 18.35 13.32
C THR A 144 0.58 19.10 13.89
N GLN A 145 0.58 19.30 15.22
CA GLN A 145 -0.45 20.07 15.92
C GLN A 145 -0.54 21.52 15.40
N TRP A 146 0.61 22.08 15.00
CA TRP A 146 0.75 23.42 14.42
C TRP A 146 0.38 23.45 12.93
N LYS A 147 -0.87 23.09 12.60
CA LYS A 147 -1.37 22.85 11.23
C LYS A 147 -0.99 23.93 10.21
N LEU A 148 -1.00 25.21 10.58
CA LEU A 148 -0.60 26.30 9.69
C LEU A 148 0.89 26.20 9.31
N LEU A 149 1.75 26.02 10.32
CA LEU A 149 3.20 25.94 10.16
C LEU A 149 3.60 24.65 9.42
N GLY A 150 2.96 23.52 9.75
CA GLY A 150 3.09 22.27 9.00
C GLY A 150 2.71 22.41 7.53
N ASN A 151 1.54 23.01 7.23
CA ASN A 151 1.13 23.20 5.83
C ASN A 151 2.06 24.14 5.05
N ILE A 152 2.60 25.20 5.67
CA ILE A 152 3.54 26.12 4.99
C ILE A 152 4.86 25.43 4.65
N PHE A 153 5.51 24.79 5.63
CA PHE A 153 6.78 24.09 5.39
C PHE A 153 6.59 22.87 4.47
N GLY A 154 5.50 22.12 4.63
CA GLY A 154 5.14 21.00 3.76
C GLY A 154 4.91 21.42 2.31
N LEU A 155 4.17 22.52 2.10
CA LEU A 155 3.94 23.09 0.77
C LEU A 155 5.26 23.56 0.13
N LEU A 156 6.06 24.36 0.83
CA LEU A 156 7.35 24.85 0.32
C LEU A 156 8.27 23.70 -0.09
N TYR A 157 8.42 22.69 0.78
CA TYR A 157 9.23 21.52 0.50
C TYR A 157 8.69 20.72 -0.70
N SER A 158 7.37 20.50 -0.78
CA SER A 158 6.74 19.77 -1.89
C SER A 158 6.85 20.47 -3.24
N ILE A 159 6.82 21.81 -3.29
CA ILE A 159 6.99 22.60 -4.52
C ILE A 159 8.41 22.48 -5.04
N ILE A 160 9.41 22.60 -4.16
CA ILE A 160 10.83 22.47 -4.52
C ILE A 160 11.09 21.10 -5.16
N TRP A 161 10.54 20.03 -4.59
CA TRP A 161 10.58 18.69 -5.18
C TRP A 161 9.83 18.60 -6.52
N PHE A 162 8.60 19.14 -6.61
CA PHE A 162 7.81 19.08 -7.84
C PHE A 162 8.51 19.78 -9.02
N VAL A 163 9.09 20.95 -8.80
CA VAL A 163 9.87 21.70 -9.81
C VAL A 163 11.07 20.88 -10.29
N PHE A 164 11.80 20.24 -9.37
CA PHE A 164 12.92 19.36 -9.73
C PHE A 164 12.49 18.18 -10.59
N TYR A 165 11.41 17.46 -10.24
CA TYR A 165 10.93 16.33 -11.07
C TYR A 165 10.48 16.77 -12.46
N ILE A 166 9.72 17.87 -12.57
CA ILE A 166 9.30 18.38 -13.88
C ILE A 166 10.50 18.81 -14.72
N GLY A 167 11.48 19.50 -14.13
CA GLY A 167 12.72 19.87 -14.82
C GLY A 167 13.54 18.66 -15.27
N SER A 168 13.73 17.66 -14.39
CA SER A 168 14.45 16.42 -14.74
C SER A 168 13.76 15.62 -15.86
N ILE A 169 12.42 15.58 -15.89
CA ILE A 169 11.64 14.97 -17.00
C ILE A 169 11.89 15.72 -18.30
N ILE A 170 11.85 17.07 -18.27
CA ILE A 170 12.08 17.91 -19.45
C ILE A 170 13.50 17.68 -19.99
N VAL A 171 14.53 17.81 -19.15
CA VAL A 171 15.93 17.64 -19.56
C VAL A 171 16.20 16.23 -20.09
N LYS A 172 15.76 15.18 -19.39
CA LYS A 172 15.88 13.78 -19.85
C LYS A 172 15.07 13.47 -21.11
N SER A 173 14.09 14.31 -21.48
CA SER A 173 13.35 14.18 -22.75
C SER A 173 14.03 14.86 -23.92
N LEU A 174 14.82 15.92 -23.67
CA LEU A 174 15.62 16.62 -24.67
C LEU A 174 16.87 15.82 -25.04
N ASP A 175 17.53 15.24 -24.04
CA ASP A 175 18.76 14.44 -24.16
C ASP A 175 18.59 13.22 -25.11
N VAL A 176 17.44 12.54 -25.02
CA VAL A 176 17.05 11.43 -25.94
C VAL A 176 16.90 11.87 -27.41
N GLY A 177 16.80 13.18 -27.66
CA GLY A 177 16.76 13.75 -29.01
C GLY A 177 18.13 13.81 -29.70
N GLN A 178 19.23 13.84 -28.93
CA GLN A 178 20.54 14.24 -29.44
C GLN A 178 21.49 13.06 -29.74
N ASP A 179 21.37 11.96 -28.99
CA ASP A 179 22.45 10.97 -28.86
C ASP A 179 22.22 9.61 -29.57
N ASP A 180 21.18 9.47 -30.42
CA ASP A 180 20.75 8.12 -30.83
C ASP A 180 20.20 7.94 -32.26
N ASN A 181 20.78 6.99 -32.99
CA ASN A 181 20.29 6.47 -34.27
C ASN A 181 19.14 5.44 -34.12
N ARG A 182 18.64 5.18 -32.90
CA ARG A 182 17.55 4.23 -32.64
C ARG A 182 16.21 4.56 -33.31
N CYS A 183 15.45 3.49 -33.56
CA CYS A 183 14.18 3.53 -34.28
C CYS A 183 13.11 4.36 -33.51
N PRO A 184 12.23 5.14 -34.18
CA PRO A 184 11.28 6.03 -33.51
C PRO A 184 10.34 5.36 -32.49
N LYS A 185 10.04 4.07 -32.69
CA LYS A 185 9.21 3.28 -31.77
C LYS A 185 9.91 3.03 -30.43
N GLU A 186 11.20 2.74 -30.44
CA GLU A 186 11.99 2.54 -29.21
C GLU A 186 12.20 3.86 -28.46
N LYS A 187 12.40 4.97 -29.19
CA LYS A 187 12.43 6.32 -28.62
C LYS A 187 11.10 6.64 -27.91
N PHE A 188 9.97 6.45 -28.58
CA PHE A 188 8.65 6.68 -27.99
C PHE A 188 8.37 5.77 -26.78
N LEU A 189 8.70 4.48 -26.86
CA LEU A 189 8.50 3.54 -25.75
C LEU A 189 9.39 3.88 -24.55
N THR A 190 10.65 4.28 -24.78
CA THR A 190 11.58 4.72 -23.73
C THR A 190 11.10 6.01 -23.07
N VAL A 191 10.63 6.99 -23.85
CA VAL A 191 10.05 8.24 -23.33
C VAL A 191 8.77 7.94 -22.53
N LEU A 192 7.90 7.05 -23.01
CA LEU A 192 6.65 6.71 -22.33
C LEU A 192 6.90 5.89 -21.04
N ALA A 193 7.89 5.00 -21.04
CA ALA A 193 8.34 4.28 -19.84
C ALA A 193 8.94 5.24 -18.81
N LYS A 194 9.82 6.16 -19.22
CA LYS A 194 10.35 7.23 -18.36
C LYS A 194 9.22 8.11 -17.83
N LEU A 195 8.28 8.55 -18.68
CA LEU A 195 7.14 9.37 -18.27
C LEU A 195 6.22 8.64 -17.28
N ALA A 196 6.00 7.34 -17.44
CA ALA A 196 5.22 6.55 -16.48
C ALA A 196 5.93 6.42 -15.12
N LEU A 197 7.25 6.19 -15.12
CA LEU A 197 8.07 6.08 -13.90
C LEU A 197 8.20 7.43 -13.17
N PHE A 198 8.70 8.46 -13.84
CA PHE A 198 8.93 9.79 -13.25
C PHE A 198 7.62 10.58 -13.04
N GLY A 199 6.65 10.42 -13.95
CA GLY A 199 5.32 11.03 -13.84
C GLY A 199 4.50 10.48 -12.67
N GLY A 200 4.74 9.24 -12.22
CA GLY A 200 4.16 8.71 -10.98
C GLY A 200 4.52 9.58 -9.77
N GLY A 201 5.82 9.85 -9.58
CA GLY A 201 6.30 10.77 -8.55
C GLY A 201 5.71 12.18 -8.71
N ALA A 202 5.82 12.76 -9.91
CA ALA A 202 5.33 14.12 -10.17
C ALA A 202 3.81 14.29 -9.96
N THR A 203 3.00 13.29 -10.33
CA THR A 203 1.54 13.32 -10.11
C THR A 203 1.17 13.18 -8.64
N PHE A 204 1.88 12.37 -7.86
CA PHE A 204 1.71 12.32 -6.40
C PHE A 204 2.13 13.64 -5.73
N PHE A 205 3.22 14.27 -6.17
CA PHE A 205 3.61 15.60 -5.69
C PHE A 205 2.62 16.70 -6.08
N LEU A 206 2.06 16.66 -7.29
CA LEU A 206 0.99 17.58 -7.72
C LEU A 206 -0.29 17.38 -6.88
N ALA A 207 -0.67 16.13 -6.61
CA ALA A 207 -1.81 15.79 -5.75
C ALA A 207 -1.58 16.25 -4.31
N LEU A 208 -0.36 16.10 -3.78
CA LEU A 208 0.05 16.65 -2.48
C LEU A 208 -0.01 18.18 -2.47
N MET A 209 0.52 18.86 -3.49
CA MET A 209 0.47 20.32 -3.61
C MET A 209 -0.97 20.82 -3.65
N ILE A 210 -1.85 20.18 -4.44
CA ILE A 210 -3.29 20.48 -4.45
C ILE A 210 -3.91 20.23 -3.07
N CYS A 211 -3.56 19.13 -2.38
CA CYS A 211 -4.05 18.86 -1.03
C CYS A 211 -3.56 19.89 0.01
N PHE A 212 -2.30 20.32 -0.05
CA PHE A 212 -1.75 21.38 0.81
C PHE A 212 -2.40 22.72 0.49
N LEU A 213 -2.62 23.07 -0.79
CA LEU A 213 -3.37 24.27 -1.19
C LEU A 213 -4.84 24.19 -0.76
N VAL A 214 -5.48 23.02 -0.80
CA VAL A 214 -6.83 22.80 -0.25
C VAL A 214 -6.83 22.87 1.29
N GLY A 215 -5.75 22.45 1.95
CA GLY A 215 -5.56 22.57 3.39
C GLY A 215 -5.36 24.02 3.82
N LEU A 216 -4.45 24.74 3.16
CA LEU A 216 -4.25 26.19 3.26
C LEU A 216 -5.59 26.87 3.04
N THR A 217 -6.23 26.71 1.89
CA THR A 217 -7.51 27.35 1.57
C THR A 217 -8.66 26.86 2.45
N LYS A 218 -8.56 25.79 3.25
CA LYS A 218 -9.56 25.44 4.28
C LYS A 218 -9.35 26.21 5.58
N GLU A 219 -8.11 26.31 6.07
CA GLU A 219 -7.80 27.10 7.27
C GLU A 219 -7.90 28.60 6.97
N PHE A 220 -7.36 29.04 5.82
CA PHE A 220 -7.68 30.34 5.24
C PHE A 220 -9.20 30.48 5.05
N ARG A 221 -9.99 29.51 4.52
CA ARG A 221 -11.48 29.64 4.45
C ARG A 221 -12.18 29.77 5.81
N LYS A 222 -11.56 29.44 6.95
CA LYS A 222 -12.13 29.80 8.26
C LYS A 222 -11.95 31.30 8.55
N GLY A 223 -10.73 31.83 8.41
CA GLY A 223 -10.47 33.27 8.53
C GLY A 223 -11.13 34.10 7.42
N ILE A 224 -11.15 33.56 6.21
CA ILE A 224 -11.81 34.09 5.04
C ILE A 224 -13.32 33.94 5.16
N LYS A 225 -13.93 32.99 5.89
CA LYS A 225 -15.38 33.05 6.18
C LYS A 225 -15.73 34.31 6.97
N LEU A 226 -14.85 34.73 7.90
CA LEU A 226 -14.98 35.99 8.64
C LEU A 226 -14.83 37.20 7.70
N ILE A 227 -13.88 37.14 6.76
CA ILE A 227 -13.58 38.22 5.78
C ILE A 227 -14.52 38.19 4.57
N VAL A 228 -15.24 37.09 4.30
CA VAL A 228 -16.17 36.89 3.17
C VAL A 228 -17.61 37.13 3.58
N LEU A 229 -17.92 37.20 4.88
CA LEU A 229 -19.04 38.01 5.35
C LEU A 229 -18.84 39.51 5.01
N MET A 230 -17.59 40.00 4.94
CA MET A 230 -17.28 41.36 4.44
C MET A 230 -17.14 41.45 2.91
N TRP A 231 -16.73 40.37 2.22
CA TRP A 231 -16.51 40.38 0.76
C TRP A 231 -17.70 39.86 -0.09
N LEU A 232 -18.74 39.24 0.50
CA LEU A 232 -19.94 38.83 -0.24
C LEU A 232 -20.86 39.99 -0.67
N ASP A 233 -20.51 41.24 -0.34
CA ASP A 233 -21.10 42.45 -0.90
C ASP A 233 -20.43 42.85 -2.25
N LEU A 234 -19.23 42.32 -2.54
CA LEU A 234 -18.47 42.64 -3.74
C LEU A 234 -18.38 41.47 -4.74
N PHE A 235 -19.07 41.68 -5.86
CA PHE A 235 -18.72 41.18 -7.19
C PHE A 235 -18.99 39.69 -7.53
N GLY A 236 -20.21 39.42 -7.98
CA GLY A 236 -20.48 38.32 -8.91
C GLY A 236 -20.23 38.70 -10.39
N ARG A 237 -20.27 37.68 -11.28
CA ARG A 237 -20.05 37.68 -12.77
C ARG A 237 -18.59 37.36 -13.18
N GLN A 238 -18.28 36.47 -14.14
CA GLN A 238 -19.07 35.49 -14.94
C GLN A 238 -18.16 34.40 -15.61
N LEU A 239 -18.70 33.18 -15.89
CA LEU A 239 -18.43 32.19 -17.00
C LEU A 239 -17.00 31.59 -17.23
N LYS A 240 -16.72 30.26 -17.34
CA LYS A 240 -17.10 29.11 -18.26
C LYS A 240 -16.29 29.06 -19.60
N PHE A 241 -15.96 27.93 -20.27
CA PHE A 241 -16.43 26.51 -20.26
C PHE A 241 -15.32 25.43 -20.54
N CYS A 242 -15.56 24.31 -21.28
CA CYS A 242 -14.73 23.06 -21.35
C CYS A 242 -14.35 22.49 -22.76
N ASP A 243 -13.35 21.57 -22.77
CA ASP A 243 -13.11 20.30 -23.54
C ASP A 243 -13.47 20.07 -25.04
N LYS A 244 -12.60 19.29 -25.75
CA LYS A 244 -12.95 17.98 -26.40
C LYS A 244 -11.80 17.16 -27.05
N VAL A 245 -12.12 15.92 -27.45
CA VAL A 245 -11.27 14.78 -27.86
C VAL A 245 -11.60 14.28 -29.30
N ALA A 246 -10.59 13.87 -30.12
CA ALA A 246 -10.67 12.94 -31.27
C ALA A 246 -9.29 12.82 -32.02
N VAL A 247 -8.93 11.88 -32.93
CA VAL A 247 -9.18 10.41 -33.16
C VAL A 247 -8.10 9.88 -34.15
N LEU A 248 -7.78 8.58 -34.14
CA LEU A 248 -6.90 7.83 -35.11
C LEU A 248 -7.63 7.51 -36.44
N PRO A 249 -6.98 7.45 -37.64
CA PRO A 249 -6.12 6.29 -38.01
C PRO A 249 -5.02 6.53 -39.09
N GLU A 250 -4.08 5.58 -39.25
CA GLU A 250 -3.54 5.06 -40.55
C GLU A 250 -2.30 4.14 -40.36
N ILE A 251 -2.45 3.02 -39.64
CA ILE A 251 -1.40 2.00 -39.50
C ILE A 251 -1.92 0.63 -39.96
N ARG A 252 -1.94 0.39 -41.28
CA ARG A 252 -2.12 -0.97 -41.85
C ARG A 252 -1.80 -1.05 -43.36
N LYS A 253 -0.52 -1.21 -43.74
CA LYS A 253 -0.09 -1.81 -45.03
C LYS A 253 1.44 -2.04 -45.06
N ALA A 254 1.87 -3.10 -45.77
CA ALA A 254 3.24 -3.60 -45.94
C ALA A 254 3.94 -4.09 -44.64
N TRP A 255 4.56 -5.28 -44.55
CA TRP A 255 4.68 -6.47 -45.43
C TRP A 255 4.95 -7.71 -44.49
N PRO A 256 5.01 -9.00 -44.90
CA PRO A 256 4.50 -10.09 -44.06
C PRO A 256 5.58 -11.04 -43.50
N GLY A 257 5.21 -11.85 -42.51
CA GLY A 257 5.91 -13.10 -42.18
C GLY A 257 7.18 -13.04 -41.31
N PHE A 258 7.83 -11.88 -41.12
CA PHE A 258 8.97 -11.77 -40.19
C PHE A 258 8.54 -11.42 -38.75
N ASN A 259 7.68 -10.41 -38.61
CA ASN A 259 7.11 -10.03 -37.32
C ASN A 259 6.29 -11.18 -36.69
N GLU A 260 5.79 -12.13 -37.48
CA GLU A 260 4.81 -13.12 -37.04
C GLU A 260 5.29 -14.14 -35.98
N VAL A 261 6.58 -14.15 -35.64
CA VAL A 261 7.15 -14.97 -34.55
C VAL A 261 7.54 -14.12 -33.33
N VAL A 262 8.05 -12.90 -33.57
CA VAL A 262 8.42 -11.94 -32.51
C VAL A 262 7.18 -11.25 -31.95
N ASP A 263 6.30 -10.70 -32.80
CA ASP A 263 4.99 -10.16 -32.41
C ASP A 263 4.21 -11.20 -31.60
N LYS A 264 4.20 -12.48 -32.01
CA LYS A 264 3.49 -13.51 -31.23
C LYS A 264 4.02 -13.57 -29.79
N ARG A 265 5.35 -13.56 -29.57
CA ARG A 265 5.93 -13.57 -28.22
C ARG A 265 5.68 -12.26 -27.48
N GLU A 266 5.88 -11.10 -28.09
CA GLU A 266 5.63 -9.81 -27.46
C GLU A 266 4.15 -9.63 -27.10
N ILE A 267 3.23 -9.96 -28.01
CA ILE A 267 1.78 -9.98 -27.78
C ILE A 267 1.44 -10.96 -26.63
N THR A 268 2.09 -12.13 -26.53
CA THR A 268 1.87 -13.00 -25.36
C THR A 268 2.27 -12.33 -24.05
N VAL A 269 3.38 -11.58 -24.02
CA VAL A 269 3.83 -10.85 -22.82
C VAL A 269 2.88 -9.70 -22.48
N TRP A 270 2.43 -8.92 -23.47
CA TRP A 270 1.47 -7.82 -23.28
C TRP A 270 0.07 -8.30 -22.86
N ILE A 271 -0.44 -9.38 -23.45
CA ILE A 271 -1.73 -9.97 -23.03
C ILE A 271 -1.62 -10.48 -21.60
N THR A 272 -0.55 -11.21 -21.28
CA THR A 272 -0.36 -11.75 -19.92
C THR A 272 -0.13 -10.65 -18.89
N SER A 273 0.56 -9.55 -19.23
CA SER A 273 0.75 -8.41 -18.32
C SER A 273 -0.54 -7.65 -18.03
N VAL A 274 -1.40 -7.45 -19.03
CA VAL A 274 -2.75 -6.88 -18.81
C VAL A 274 -3.58 -7.79 -17.91
N VAL A 275 -3.56 -9.11 -18.15
CA VAL A 275 -4.27 -10.08 -17.30
C VAL A 275 -3.69 -10.12 -15.88
N ALA A 276 -2.36 -10.07 -15.72
CA ALA A 276 -1.68 -10.04 -14.44
C ALA A 276 -2.00 -8.76 -13.65
N VAL A 277 -2.02 -7.59 -14.29
CA VAL A 277 -2.42 -6.32 -13.68
C VAL A 277 -3.88 -6.41 -13.20
N ILE A 278 -4.81 -6.83 -14.06
CA ILE A 278 -6.23 -7.02 -13.67
C ILE A 278 -6.34 -7.98 -12.48
N PHE A 279 -5.60 -9.09 -12.51
CA PHE A 279 -5.59 -10.07 -11.42
C PHE A 279 -5.04 -9.49 -10.11
N THR A 280 -3.93 -8.74 -10.14
CA THR A 280 -3.38 -8.08 -8.93
C THR A 280 -4.28 -7.00 -8.36
N VAL A 281 -5.01 -6.25 -9.21
CA VAL A 281 -6.03 -5.28 -8.77
C VAL A 281 -7.18 -6.00 -8.06
N ILE A 282 -7.72 -7.08 -8.65
CA ILE A 282 -8.76 -7.92 -8.01
C ILE A 282 -8.25 -8.50 -6.69
N HIS A 283 -7.00 -8.93 -6.62
CA HIS A 283 -6.37 -9.46 -5.42
C HIS A 283 -6.25 -8.43 -4.30
N THR A 284 -5.82 -7.22 -4.65
CA THR A 284 -5.73 -6.10 -3.71
C THR A 284 -7.11 -5.77 -3.15
N ILE A 285 -8.15 -5.72 -4.00
CA ILE A 285 -9.53 -5.46 -3.58
C ILE A 285 -10.07 -6.56 -2.64
N ASP A 286 -9.93 -7.84 -3.01
CA ASP A 286 -10.38 -8.97 -2.18
C ASP A 286 -9.61 -9.05 -0.85
N MET A 287 -8.32 -8.70 -0.83
CA MET A 287 -7.54 -8.60 0.41
C MET A 287 -8.09 -7.50 1.34
N GLN A 288 -8.43 -6.32 0.81
CA GLN A 288 -9.03 -5.24 1.60
C GLN A 288 -10.42 -5.59 2.14
N LEU A 289 -11.24 -6.31 1.36
CA LEU A 289 -12.54 -6.82 1.80
C LEU A 289 -12.42 -7.86 2.92
N ARG A 290 -11.43 -8.76 2.82
CA ARG A 290 -11.16 -9.79 3.85
C ARG A 290 -10.55 -9.23 5.10
N TYR A 291 -9.63 -8.27 4.98
CA TYR A 291 -9.11 -7.51 6.10
C TYR A 291 -10.26 -6.95 6.95
N ARG A 292 -11.22 -6.22 6.36
CA ARG A 292 -12.42 -5.76 7.07
C ARG A 292 -13.19 -6.89 7.77
N LYS A 293 -13.34 -8.05 7.11
CA LYS A 293 -14.04 -9.21 7.67
C LYS A 293 -13.30 -9.81 8.88
N HIS A 294 -11.98 -9.98 8.77
CA HIS A 294 -11.13 -10.53 9.83
C HIS A 294 -11.03 -9.58 11.03
N THR A 295 -10.93 -8.26 10.81
CA THR A 295 -10.98 -7.26 11.91
C THR A 295 -12.32 -7.33 12.66
N VAL A 296 -13.46 -7.44 11.96
CA VAL A 296 -14.78 -7.62 12.59
C VAL A 296 -14.92 -8.96 13.31
N MET A 297 -14.32 -10.05 12.81
CA MET A 297 -14.27 -11.33 13.51
C MET A 297 -13.49 -11.21 14.83
N LEU A 298 -12.32 -10.57 14.81
CA LEU A 298 -11.52 -10.33 16.01
C LEU A 298 -12.23 -9.44 17.04
N TRP A 299 -12.93 -8.38 16.61
CA TRP A 299 -13.76 -7.56 17.52
C TRP A 299 -14.91 -8.36 18.16
N LYS A 300 -15.41 -9.41 17.51
CA LYS A 300 -16.40 -10.35 18.08
C LYS A 300 -15.76 -11.43 18.96
N GLY A 301 -14.44 -11.48 19.07
CA GLY A 301 -13.71 -12.56 19.74
C GLY A 301 -13.57 -13.86 18.93
N ASP A 302 -14.05 -13.90 17.68
CA ASP A 302 -13.87 -15.04 16.80
C ASP A 302 -12.42 -15.09 16.30
N ARG A 303 -11.68 -16.08 16.78
CA ARG A 303 -10.26 -16.33 16.46
C ARG A 303 -10.08 -17.60 15.61
N SER A 304 -11.13 -18.10 14.96
CA SER A 304 -11.10 -19.34 14.16
C SER A 304 -10.07 -19.38 13.02
N PHE A 305 -9.57 -18.22 12.58
CA PHE A 305 -8.50 -18.11 11.59
C PHE A 305 -7.10 -17.89 12.20
N VAL A 306 -6.98 -17.63 13.51
CA VAL A 306 -5.69 -17.35 14.15
C VAL A 306 -5.01 -18.68 14.49
N PRO A 307 -3.71 -18.87 14.17
CA PRO A 307 -3.01 -20.11 14.48
C PRO A 307 -3.03 -20.41 15.99
N GLU A 308 -3.29 -21.67 16.34
CA GLU A 308 -3.38 -22.11 17.74
C GLU A 308 -2.04 -21.96 18.49
N GLY A 309 -0.92 -22.00 17.76
CA GLY A 309 0.42 -21.70 18.26
C GLY A 309 0.60 -20.24 18.63
N LYS A 310 0.23 -19.88 19.87
CA LYS A 310 0.41 -18.52 20.44
C LYS A 310 1.88 -18.10 20.44
N LEU A 311 2.23 -17.19 19.51
CA LEU A 311 3.51 -16.50 19.49
C LEU A 311 3.63 -15.52 20.67
N PRO A 312 4.82 -15.35 21.28
CA PRO A 312 5.02 -14.37 22.35
C PRO A 312 4.87 -12.94 21.81
N PHE A 313 4.31 -12.04 22.64
CA PHE A 313 3.94 -10.67 22.26
C PHE A 313 5.07 -9.88 21.57
N SER A 314 6.33 -10.08 21.97
CA SER A 314 7.49 -9.47 21.32
C SER A 314 7.62 -9.86 19.85
N THR A 315 7.41 -11.14 19.51
CA THR A 315 7.45 -11.63 18.13
C THR A 315 6.22 -11.20 17.34
N THR A 316 5.04 -11.11 17.97
CA THR A 316 3.82 -10.57 17.35
C THR A 316 3.98 -9.09 16.99
N LEU A 317 4.58 -8.30 17.88
CA LEU A 317 4.91 -6.89 17.63
C LEU A 317 5.94 -6.75 16.49
N VAL A 318 7.01 -7.54 16.48
CA VAL A 318 7.96 -7.56 15.36
C VAL A 318 7.30 -8.00 14.04
N ALA A 319 6.33 -8.91 14.09
CA ALA A 319 5.55 -9.32 12.93
C ALA A 319 4.68 -8.18 12.37
N SER A 320 4.00 -7.42 13.25
CA SER A 320 3.23 -6.23 12.83
C SER A 320 4.10 -5.12 12.22
N LEU A 321 5.33 -4.91 12.72
CA LEU A 321 6.27 -3.93 12.15
C LEU A 321 6.73 -4.33 10.72
N ARG A 322 6.76 -5.63 10.41
CA ARG A 322 7.13 -6.14 9.07
C ARG A 322 6.00 -6.10 8.06
N TYR A 323 4.74 -6.05 8.52
CA TYR A 323 3.56 -6.22 7.66
C TYR A 323 3.48 -5.21 6.51
N SER A 324 3.75 -3.92 6.75
CA SER A 324 3.67 -2.89 5.71
C SER A 324 4.63 -3.14 4.55
N GLY A 325 5.90 -3.43 4.86
CA GLY A 325 6.91 -3.78 3.85
C GLY A 325 6.64 -5.12 3.19
N TYR A 326 6.22 -6.13 3.94
CA TYR A 326 5.86 -7.44 3.39
C TYR A 326 4.67 -7.33 2.43
N ASN A 327 3.63 -6.55 2.74
CA ASN A 327 2.47 -6.41 1.88
C ASN A 327 2.84 -5.88 0.49
N VAL A 328 3.71 -4.86 0.42
CA VAL A 328 4.22 -4.33 -0.85
C VAL A 328 5.13 -5.33 -1.56
N ALA A 329 6.08 -5.93 -0.85
CA ALA A 329 7.06 -6.86 -1.42
C ALA A 329 6.40 -8.14 -1.96
N PHE A 330 5.45 -8.73 -1.23
CA PHE A 330 4.70 -9.91 -1.68
C PHE A 330 3.75 -9.56 -2.83
N THR A 331 3.15 -8.37 -2.87
CA THR A 331 2.35 -7.94 -4.03
C THR A 331 3.23 -7.81 -5.28
N MET A 332 4.44 -7.24 -5.15
CA MET A 332 5.41 -7.10 -6.24
C MET A 332 5.93 -8.46 -6.73
N TRP A 333 6.40 -9.33 -5.83
CA TRP A 333 6.83 -10.69 -6.19
C TRP A 333 5.69 -11.52 -6.74
N GLY A 334 4.49 -11.37 -6.17
CA GLY A 334 3.26 -11.96 -6.69
C GLY A 334 3.01 -11.57 -8.13
N PHE A 335 3.10 -10.28 -8.48
CA PHE A 335 2.98 -9.81 -9.86
C PHE A 335 4.03 -10.47 -10.78
N VAL A 336 5.31 -10.49 -10.39
CA VAL A 336 6.40 -11.08 -11.20
C VAL A 336 6.19 -12.59 -11.43
N VAL A 337 5.89 -13.33 -10.37
CA VAL A 337 5.65 -14.79 -10.43
C VAL A 337 4.39 -15.10 -11.25
N MET A 338 3.33 -14.30 -11.09
CA MET A 338 2.09 -14.45 -11.86
C MET A 338 2.29 -14.13 -13.34
N GLN A 339 3.04 -13.08 -13.66
CA GLN A 339 3.38 -12.74 -15.04
C GLN A 339 4.18 -13.87 -15.70
N LEU A 340 5.19 -14.40 -15.01
CA LEU A 340 5.99 -15.52 -15.50
C LEU A 340 5.13 -16.78 -15.68
N LEU A 341 4.28 -17.13 -14.71
CA LEU A 341 3.40 -18.30 -14.82
C LEU A 341 2.42 -18.16 -15.99
N LEU A 342 1.73 -17.02 -16.11
CA LEU A 342 0.76 -16.79 -17.18
C LEU A 342 1.44 -16.83 -18.55
N TRP A 343 2.63 -16.23 -18.67
CA TRP A 343 3.43 -16.27 -19.91
C TRP A 343 3.91 -17.68 -20.27
N VAL A 344 4.42 -18.45 -19.31
CA VAL A 344 4.84 -19.85 -19.53
C VAL A 344 3.65 -20.74 -19.89
N VAL A 345 2.53 -20.65 -19.17
CA VAL A 345 1.32 -21.42 -19.46
C VAL A 345 0.78 -21.11 -20.85
N LEU A 346 0.66 -19.82 -21.21
CA LEU A 346 0.16 -19.41 -22.52
C LEU A 346 1.13 -19.81 -23.65
N SER A 347 2.44 -19.74 -23.42
CA SER A 347 3.47 -20.21 -24.35
C SER A 347 3.41 -21.73 -24.58
N ILE A 348 3.21 -22.52 -23.52
CA ILE A 348 3.03 -23.97 -23.59
C ILE A 348 1.73 -24.30 -24.37
N ILE A 349 0.63 -23.61 -24.09
CA ILE A 349 -0.64 -23.80 -24.82
C ILE A 349 -0.45 -23.53 -26.31
N ILE A 350 0.26 -22.47 -26.69
CA ILE A 350 0.52 -22.14 -28.10
C ILE A 350 1.45 -23.19 -28.76
N LEU A 351 2.51 -23.61 -28.07
CA LEU A 351 3.50 -24.57 -28.59
C LEU A 351 2.89 -25.97 -28.81
N PHE A 352 2.06 -26.43 -27.88
CA PHE A 352 1.47 -27.77 -27.90
C PHE A 352 0.03 -27.80 -28.42
N LYS A 353 -0.51 -26.71 -28.97
CA LYS A 353 -1.93 -26.62 -29.40
C LYS A 353 -2.35 -27.79 -30.30
N ASP A 354 -1.54 -28.13 -31.30
CA ASP A 354 -1.91 -29.11 -32.33
C ASP A 354 -1.78 -30.54 -31.77
N PHE A 355 -0.75 -30.80 -30.96
CA PHE A 355 -0.57 -32.04 -30.22
C PHE A 355 -1.70 -32.27 -29.19
N ALA A 356 -2.09 -31.23 -28.45
CA ALA A 356 -3.19 -31.26 -27.50
C ALA A 356 -4.54 -31.49 -28.18
N LEU A 357 -4.78 -30.89 -29.35
CA LEU A 357 -5.99 -31.13 -30.16
C LEU A 357 -6.04 -32.56 -30.71
N ILE A 358 -4.92 -33.13 -31.14
CA ILE A 358 -4.82 -34.53 -31.57
C ILE A 358 -5.12 -35.47 -30.39
N LEU A 359 -4.46 -35.26 -29.24
CA LEU A 359 -4.72 -36.02 -28.00
C LEU A 359 -6.19 -35.92 -27.58
N LEU A 360 -6.77 -34.72 -27.59
CA LEU A 360 -8.17 -34.52 -27.23
C LEU A 360 -9.09 -35.26 -28.20
N LYS A 361 -8.88 -35.14 -29.52
CA LYS A 361 -9.68 -35.84 -30.54
C LYS A 361 -9.58 -37.37 -30.40
N GLN A 362 -8.43 -37.89 -29.95
CA GLN A 362 -8.22 -39.33 -29.79
C GLN A 362 -8.73 -39.88 -28.44
N TYR A 363 -8.66 -39.10 -27.35
CA TYR A 363 -8.94 -39.59 -25.99
C TYR A 363 -10.14 -38.93 -25.27
N TRP A 364 -10.86 -37.98 -25.89
CA TRP A 364 -12.03 -37.32 -25.27
C TRP A 364 -13.06 -38.31 -24.73
N LEU A 365 -13.37 -39.38 -25.49
CA LEU A 365 -14.34 -40.38 -25.08
C LEU A 365 -13.86 -41.16 -23.86
N THR A 366 -12.55 -41.43 -23.76
CA THR A 366 -11.94 -42.10 -22.61
C THR A 366 -12.04 -41.22 -21.35
N LEU A 367 -11.83 -39.91 -21.49
CA LEU A 367 -12.03 -38.95 -20.39
C LEU A 367 -13.51 -38.91 -19.95
N VAL A 368 -14.45 -38.82 -20.89
CA VAL A 368 -15.90 -38.82 -20.59
C VAL A 368 -16.32 -40.11 -19.89
N VAL A 369 -15.89 -41.28 -20.37
CA VAL A 369 -16.16 -42.57 -19.74
C VAL A 369 -15.55 -42.65 -18.35
N THR A 370 -14.32 -42.14 -18.14
CA THR A 370 -13.66 -42.13 -16.83
C THR A 370 -14.42 -41.24 -15.82
N PHE A 371 -14.87 -40.05 -16.24
CA PHE A 371 -15.72 -39.20 -15.42
C PHE A 371 -17.09 -39.83 -15.14
N ALA A 372 -17.74 -40.40 -16.15
CA ALA A 372 -19.02 -41.08 -16.00
C ALA A 372 -18.91 -42.27 -15.03
N PHE A 373 -17.82 -43.04 -15.10
CA PHE A 373 -17.55 -44.14 -14.18
C PHE A 373 -17.33 -43.67 -12.74
N TYR A 374 -16.56 -42.61 -12.53
CA TYR A 374 -16.38 -41.99 -11.21
C TYR A 374 -17.72 -41.52 -10.61
N TYR A 375 -18.54 -40.80 -11.39
CA TYR A 375 -19.87 -40.38 -10.91
C TYR A 375 -20.85 -41.54 -10.75
N ALA A 376 -20.74 -42.61 -11.56
CA ALA A 376 -21.51 -43.83 -11.38
C ALA A 376 -21.15 -44.56 -10.08
N GLN A 377 -19.86 -44.62 -9.70
CA GLN A 377 -19.45 -45.13 -8.38
C GLN A 377 -20.08 -44.32 -7.23
N VAL A 378 -20.08 -42.98 -7.32
CA VAL A 378 -20.74 -42.10 -6.34
C VAL A 378 -22.25 -42.38 -6.29
N TYR A 379 -22.92 -42.51 -7.44
CA TYR A 379 -24.35 -42.75 -7.52
C TYR A 379 -24.75 -44.15 -6.99
N ILE A 380 -24.00 -45.20 -7.34
CA ILE A 380 -24.18 -46.56 -6.82
C ILE A 380 -24.02 -46.57 -5.30
N SER A 381 -23.06 -45.80 -4.74
CA SER A 381 -22.89 -45.70 -3.29
C SER A 381 -24.14 -45.13 -2.59
N GLN A 382 -24.80 -44.13 -3.17
CA GLN A 382 -26.02 -43.51 -2.63
C GLN A 382 -27.26 -44.41 -2.69
N ILE A 383 -27.27 -45.44 -3.54
CA ILE A 383 -28.41 -46.35 -3.72
C ILE A 383 -28.21 -47.69 -2.99
N VAL A 384 -27.02 -48.27 -3.09
CA VAL A 384 -26.76 -49.68 -2.71
C VAL A 384 -26.02 -49.79 -1.38
N PHE A 385 -25.16 -48.82 -1.04
CA PHE A 385 -24.25 -48.92 0.10
C PHE A 385 -24.62 -48.02 1.28
N LEU A 386 -25.13 -46.80 1.06
CA LEU A 386 -25.47 -45.91 2.18
C LEU A 386 -26.77 -46.36 2.87
N GLN A 387 -26.69 -46.53 4.19
CA GLN A 387 -27.84 -46.77 5.04
C GLN A 387 -28.79 -45.57 4.98
N ARG A 388 -29.99 -45.80 4.43
CA ARG A 388 -31.11 -44.85 4.48
C ARG A 388 -31.33 -44.49 5.94
N ALA A 389 -31.34 -43.19 6.26
CA ALA A 389 -31.60 -42.77 7.64
C ALA A 389 -32.96 -43.34 8.06
N PRO A 390 -33.11 -43.89 9.28
CA PRO A 390 -34.42 -44.22 9.80
C PRO A 390 -35.27 -42.95 9.80
N ASP A 391 -36.53 -43.04 9.37
CA ASP A 391 -37.44 -41.90 9.40
C ASP A 391 -37.59 -41.43 10.84
N GLN A 392 -36.88 -40.35 11.20
CA GLN A 392 -37.25 -39.56 12.36
C GLN A 392 -38.55 -38.87 12.01
N GLN A 393 -39.64 -39.48 12.49
CA GLN A 393 -41.02 -39.11 12.26
C GLN A 393 -41.35 -37.78 12.96
N GLU A 394 -40.79 -36.68 12.45
CA GLU A 394 -41.28 -35.30 12.56
C GLU A 394 -40.32 -34.36 11.81
N GLN A 395 -40.69 -33.90 10.60
CA GLN A 395 -40.77 -32.47 10.27
C GLN A 395 -41.09 -32.14 8.79
N SER A 396 -42.20 -31.44 8.62
CA SER A 396 -42.52 -30.49 7.53
C SER A 396 -42.73 -31.02 6.09
N ILE A 397 -43.87 -30.61 5.52
CA ILE A 397 -44.46 -31.07 4.24
C ILE A 397 -43.69 -30.58 2.99
N PHE A 398 -42.65 -29.74 3.12
CA PHE A 398 -42.06 -29.01 1.99
C PHE A 398 -40.55 -29.25 1.73
N SER A 399 -39.95 -30.32 2.25
CA SER A 399 -38.56 -30.67 1.88
C SER A 399 -38.28 -32.17 1.93
N CYS A 400 -38.76 -32.90 0.91
CA CYS A 400 -38.42 -34.31 0.69
C CYS A 400 -36.98 -34.49 0.18
N ARG A 401 -35.99 -34.06 0.99
CA ARG A 401 -34.57 -34.30 0.73
C ARG A 401 -34.15 -35.53 1.53
N ARG A 402 -34.02 -36.67 0.85
CA ARG A 402 -33.53 -37.94 1.42
C ARG A 402 -32.22 -37.71 2.20
N GLN A 403 -32.31 -37.69 3.53
CA GLN A 403 -31.12 -37.73 4.37
C GLN A 403 -30.64 -39.18 4.43
N THR A 404 -29.37 -39.39 4.11
CA THR A 404 -28.70 -40.69 4.24
C THR A 404 -27.73 -40.59 5.40
N SER A 405 -27.70 -41.60 6.25
CA SER A 405 -26.77 -41.66 7.38
C SER A 405 -25.43 -42.22 6.92
N PHE A 406 -24.33 -41.88 7.61
CA PHE A 406 -23.02 -42.50 7.35
C PHE A 406 -22.95 -43.90 7.99
N GLY A 407 -23.82 -44.78 7.51
CA GLY A 407 -23.87 -46.21 7.80
C GLY A 407 -23.78 -47.00 6.50
N LEU A 408 -23.32 -48.25 6.58
CA LEU A 408 -23.22 -49.14 5.41
C LEU A 408 -24.29 -50.22 5.49
N ASP A 409 -25.22 -50.20 4.53
CA ASP A 409 -26.12 -51.30 4.26
C ASP A 409 -25.45 -52.32 3.34
N ASN A 410 -25.89 -53.59 3.37
CA ASN A 410 -25.39 -54.68 2.53
C ASN A 410 -23.84 -54.82 2.50
N ARG A 411 -23.22 -54.82 3.68
CA ARG A 411 -21.75 -54.81 3.85
C ARG A 411 -20.99 -55.91 3.07
N HIS A 412 -21.58 -57.08 2.84
CA HIS A 412 -20.97 -58.11 1.98
C HIS A 412 -20.81 -57.66 0.51
N VAL A 413 -21.84 -57.02 -0.07
CA VAL A 413 -21.77 -56.50 -1.45
C VAL A 413 -20.72 -55.39 -1.54
N PHE A 414 -20.65 -54.51 -0.53
CA PHE A 414 -19.61 -53.48 -0.44
C PHE A 414 -18.19 -54.08 -0.49
N HIS A 415 -17.91 -55.13 0.29
CA HIS A 415 -16.60 -55.79 0.28
C HIS A 415 -16.27 -56.43 -1.09
N VAL A 416 -17.23 -57.10 -1.73
CA VAL A 416 -17.04 -57.68 -3.07
C VAL A 416 -16.81 -56.60 -4.13
N THR A 417 -17.58 -55.50 -4.10
CA THR A 417 -17.41 -54.38 -5.02
C THR A 417 -16.07 -53.67 -4.84
N VAL A 418 -15.62 -53.44 -3.59
CA VAL A 418 -14.30 -52.85 -3.32
C VAL A 418 -13.17 -53.74 -3.85
N TYR A 419 -13.27 -55.06 -3.68
CA TYR A 419 -12.28 -56.00 -4.21
C TYR A 419 -12.22 -55.99 -5.75
N ILE A 420 -13.36 -56.10 -6.43
CA ILE A 420 -13.43 -56.08 -7.91
C ILE A 420 -12.90 -54.75 -8.47
N LEU A 421 -13.21 -53.63 -7.81
CA LEU A 421 -12.81 -52.29 -8.27
C LEU A 421 -11.39 -51.89 -7.84
N MET A 422 -10.67 -52.70 -7.08
CA MET A 422 -9.37 -52.33 -6.48
C MET A 422 -8.36 -51.80 -7.52
N PHE A 423 -8.16 -52.52 -8.63
CA PHE A 423 -7.22 -52.11 -9.68
C PHE A 423 -7.68 -50.87 -10.47
N VAL A 424 -8.99 -50.70 -10.67
CA VAL A 424 -9.54 -49.50 -11.34
C VAL A 424 -9.39 -48.28 -10.43
N ASN A 425 -9.67 -48.44 -9.14
CA ASN A 425 -9.49 -47.40 -8.13
C ASN A 425 -8.02 -47.02 -7.92
N PHE A 426 -7.07 -47.94 -8.14
CA PHE A 426 -5.63 -47.62 -8.18
C PHE A 426 -5.29 -46.65 -9.33
N ILE A 427 -5.77 -46.92 -10.55
CA ILE A 427 -5.56 -46.02 -11.70
C ILE A 427 -6.23 -44.66 -11.49
N LEU A 428 -7.47 -44.63 -11.00
CA LEU A 428 -8.16 -43.40 -10.61
C LEU A 428 -7.41 -42.65 -9.49
N GLY A 429 -6.80 -43.37 -8.55
CA GLY A 429 -5.96 -42.84 -7.49
C GLY A 429 -4.70 -42.14 -8.00
N MET A 430 -4.01 -42.72 -8.99
CA MET A 430 -2.86 -42.09 -9.64
C MET A 430 -3.27 -40.78 -10.36
N LEU A 431 -4.38 -40.81 -11.12
CA LEU A 431 -4.93 -39.62 -11.78
C LEU A 431 -5.35 -38.54 -10.77
N SER A 432 -5.99 -38.94 -9.67
CA SER A 432 -6.37 -38.04 -8.57
C SER A 432 -5.15 -37.41 -7.89
N CYS A 433 -4.07 -38.17 -7.70
CA CYS A 433 -2.80 -37.67 -7.18
C CYS A 433 -2.16 -36.62 -8.10
N PHE A 434 -2.13 -36.88 -9.42
CA PHE A 434 -1.68 -35.89 -10.40
C PHE A 434 -2.53 -34.61 -10.35
N VAL A 435 -3.87 -34.74 -10.31
CA VAL A 435 -4.80 -33.61 -10.18
C VAL A 435 -4.60 -32.85 -8.86
N ARG A 436 -4.26 -33.53 -7.75
CA ARG A 436 -3.90 -32.90 -6.46
C ARG A 436 -2.66 -32.03 -6.60
N ILE A 437 -1.60 -32.53 -7.24
CA ILE A 437 -0.35 -31.78 -7.48
C ILE A 437 -0.63 -30.57 -8.37
N SER A 438 -1.33 -30.75 -9.49
CA SER A 438 -1.69 -29.66 -10.41
C SER A 438 -2.53 -28.57 -9.73
N LYS A 439 -3.51 -28.94 -8.89
CA LYS A 439 -4.30 -27.98 -8.11
C LYS A 439 -3.45 -27.23 -7.08
N ALA A 440 -2.55 -27.93 -6.37
CA ALA A 440 -1.66 -27.32 -5.38
C ALA A 440 -0.70 -26.32 -6.02
N LEU A 441 -0.07 -26.69 -7.15
CA LEU A 441 0.81 -25.80 -7.91
C LEU A 441 0.06 -24.57 -8.43
N LEU A 442 -1.11 -24.78 -9.05
CA LEU A 442 -1.94 -23.69 -9.56
C LEU A 442 -2.38 -22.73 -8.44
N PHE A 443 -3.12 -23.20 -7.44
CA PHE A 443 -3.65 -22.31 -6.39
C PHE A 443 -2.55 -21.73 -5.50
N GLY A 444 -1.47 -22.47 -5.23
CA GLY A 444 -0.31 -21.95 -4.50
C GLY A 444 0.31 -20.76 -5.24
N THR A 445 0.61 -20.93 -6.54
CA THR A 445 1.23 -19.85 -7.31
C THR A 445 0.27 -18.67 -7.53
N LEU A 446 -1.02 -18.93 -7.77
CA LEU A 446 -2.05 -17.89 -7.90
C LEU A 446 -2.22 -17.02 -6.65
N TYR A 447 -1.93 -17.56 -5.45
CA TYR A 447 -2.10 -16.87 -4.18
C TYR A 447 -0.80 -16.46 -3.50
N ILE A 448 0.38 -16.69 -4.10
CA ILE A 448 1.69 -16.38 -3.50
C ILE A 448 1.87 -14.90 -3.13
N GLY A 449 1.22 -13.99 -3.86
CA GLY A 449 1.29 -12.55 -3.59
C GLY A 449 0.39 -12.06 -2.45
N ARG A 450 -0.33 -12.95 -1.76
CA ARG A 450 -1.29 -12.62 -0.71
C ARG A 450 -0.74 -12.95 0.67
N LEU A 451 -1.03 -12.10 1.65
CA LEU A 451 -0.70 -12.36 3.06
C LEU A 451 -1.90 -12.81 3.91
N ASP A 452 -3.13 -12.75 3.38
CA ASP A 452 -4.35 -13.10 4.13
C ASP A 452 -4.71 -14.59 4.10
N ARG A 453 -4.00 -15.38 3.28
CA ARG A 453 -4.19 -16.82 3.13
C ARG A 453 -2.88 -17.55 3.36
N LEU A 454 -2.98 -18.66 4.06
CA LEU A 454 -1.89 -19.60 4.28
C LEU A 454 -1.51 -20.31 2.98
N LEU A 455 -0.22 -20.27 2.63
CA LEU A 455 0.32 -21.07 1.53
C LEU A 455 0.70 -22.49 1.98
N LEU A 456 1.03 -22.63 3.27
CA LEU A 456 1.39 -23.89 3.92
C LEU A 456 0.13 -24.64 4.41
N MET A 457 0.31 -25.91 4.75
CA MET A 457 -0.73 -26.71 5.40
C MET A 457 -1.10 -26.15 6.78
N ARG A 458 -2.33 -26.44 7.23
CA ARG A 458 -2.74 -26.19 8.62
C ARG A 458 -1.75 -26.84 9.59
N ASP A 459 -1.59 -26.26 10.76
CA ASP A 459 -0.56 -26.56 11.78
C ASP A 459 0.87 -26.06 11.43
N TRP A 460 1.23 -25.90 10.16
CA TRP A 460 2.51 -25.31 9.72
C TRP A 460 2.44 -23.78 9.51
N GLU A 461 1.39 -23.16 10.04
CA GLU A 461 0.99 -21.77 9.79
C GLU A 461 2.02 -20.73 10.28
N THR A 462 2.76 -21.05 11.35
CA THR A 462 3.79 -20.17 11.94
C THR A 462 5.10 -20.11 11.15
N TRP A 463 5.28 -21.03 10.19
CA TRP A 463 6.44 -21.02 9.29
C TRP A 463 6.26 -19.98 8.18
N ASP A 464 5.01 -19.72 7.78
CA ASP A 464 4.66 -18.64 6.86
C ASP A 464 4.83 -17.27 7.54
N LYS A 465 5.94 -16.59 7.23
CA LYS A 465 6.25 -15.27 7.79
C LYS A 465 5.40 -14.14 7.19
N GLY A 466 4.85 -14.34 6.00
CA GLY A 466 3.90 -13.42 5.38
C GLY A 466 2.58 -13.42 6.15
N TYR A 467 2.01 -14.60 6.34
CA TYR A 467 0.79 -14.79 7.13
C TYR A 467 0.96 -14.39 8.60
N THR A 468 2.09 -14.75 9.22
CA THR A 468 2.42 -14.35 10.59
C THR A 468 2.47 -12.82 10.75
N ALA A 469 3.00 -12.09 9.77
CA ALA A 469 3.02 -10.62 9.77
C ALA A 469 1.61 -10.03 9.69
N TYR A 470 0.75 -10.57 8.84
CA TYR A 470 -0.65 -10.16 8.73
C TYR A 470 -1.46 -10.39 10.00
N VAL A 471 -1.34 -11.58 10.62
CA VAL A 471 -2.01 -11.89 11.90
C VAL A 471 -1.48 -11.00 13.02
N GLY A 472 -0.16 -10.79 13.09
CA GLY A 472 0.44 -9.91 14.09
C GLY A 472 -0.03 -8.46 13.98
N PHE A 473 -0.13 -7.93 12.76
CA PHE A 473 -0.69 -6.61 12.48
C PHE A 473 -2.16 -6.50 12.94
N LEU A 474 -3.01 -7.46 12.56
CA LEU A 474 -4.42 -7.48 12.97
C LEU A 474 -4.59 -7.55 14.51
N GLN A 475 -3.75 -8.33 15.20
CA GLN A 475 -3.78 -8.43 16.65
C GLN A 475 -3.35 -7.12 17.34
N LEU A 476 -2.31 -6.45 16.83
CA LEU A 476 -1.88 -5.15 17.33
C LEU A 476 -2.95 -4.09 17.12
N GLU A 477 -3.54 -4.03 15.91
CA GLU A 477 -4.60 -3.08 15.59
C GLU A 477 -5.79 -3.27 16.54
N VAL A 478 -6.33 -4.48 16.66
CA VAL A 478 -7.49 -4.77 17.54
C VAL A 478 -7.19 -4.49 19.01
N ALA A 479 -5.95 -4.64 19.47
CA ALA A 479 -5.57 -4.32 20.85
C ALA A 479 -5.58 -2.81 21.15
N HIS A 480 -5.26 -1.96 20.16
CA HIS A 480 -5.17 -0.51 20.37
C HIS A 480 -6.41 0.27 19.88
N THR A 481 -7.14 -0.22 18.88
CA THR A 481 -8.25 0.49 18.22
C THR A 481 -9.62 -0.11 18.48
N HIS A 482 -9.76 -0.96 19.51
CA HIS A 482 -11.02 -1.65 19.81
C HIS A 482 -12.18 -0.63 19.97
N PRO A 483 -13.20 -0.64 19.10
CA PRO A 483 -14.13 0.47 18.98
C PRO A 483 -14.95 0.69 20.26
N VAL A 484 -15.33 -0.38 20.95
CA VAL A 484 -16.06 -0.32 22.23
C VAL A 484 -15.23 0.33 23.34
N LEU A 485 -13.90 0.11 23.36
CA LEU A 485 -13.02 0.71 24.36
C LEU A 485 -12.80 2.19 24.05
N ALA A 486 -12.57 2.53 22.77
CA ALA A 486 -12.44 3.90 22.33
C ALA A 486 -13.69 4.75 22.62
N THR A 487 -14.90 4.22 22.36
CA THR A 487 -16.16 4.92 22.69
C THR A 487 -16.39 5.02 24.18
N PHE A 488 -16.10 3.97 24.97
CA PHE A 488 -16.19 4.01 26.42
C PHE A 488 -15.27 5.09 27.03
N CYS A 489 -14.02 5.15 26.59
CA CYS A 489 -13.08 6.20 27.00
C CYS A 489 -13.54 7.61 26.55
N HIS A 490 -14.16 7.74 25.37
CA HIS A 490 -14.73 9.01 24.92
C HIS A 490 -15.87 9.48 25.84
N PHE A 491 -16.82 8.60 26.17
CA PHE A 491 -17.91 8.93 27.10
C PHE A 491 -17.38 9.32 28.49
N LEU A 492 -16.42 8.58 29.03
CA LEU A 492 -15.76 8.91 30.30
C LEU A 492 -15.07 10.29 30.26
N GLN A 493 -14.39 10.61 29.15
CA GLN A 493 -13.73 11.91 29.01
C GLN A 493 -14.75 13.06 28.87
N GLU A 494 -15.90 12.80 28.25
CA GLU A 494 -16.98 13.75 28.06
C GLU A 494 -17.75 14.03 29.36
N THR A 495 -17.99 13.02 30.20
CA THR A 495 -18.56 13.22 31.54
C THR A 495 -17.62 14.03 32.42
N VAL A 496 -16.33 13.66 32.51
CA VAL A 496 -15.34 14.41 33.33
C VAL A 496 -15.21 15.87 32.89
N LYS A 497 -15.22 16.17 31.58
CA LYS A 497 -15.22 17.55 31.07
C LYS A 497 -16.50 18.30 31.45
N THR A 498 -17.64 17.63 31.47
CA THR A 498 -18.94 18.21 31.85
C THR A 498 -18.98 18.53 33.34
N ASP A 499 -18.45 17.64 34.18
CA ASP A 499 -18.35 17.84 35.64
C ASP A 499 -17.32 18.91 36.02
N GLN A 500 -16.22 19.03 35.28
CA GLN A 500 -15.29 20.16 35.42
C GLN A 500 -15.94 21.48 35.01
N ALA A 501 -16.67 21.51 33.89
CA ALA A 501 -17.35 22.72 33.42
C ALA A 501 -18.53 23.14 34.32
N SER A 502 -19.23 22.21 34.95
CA SER A 502 -20.27 22.52 35.96
C SER A 502 -19.63 23.03 37.25
N SER A 503 -18.61 22.35 37.77
CA SER A 503 -17.87 22.77 38.97
C SER A 503 -17.28 24.18 38.81
N GLN A 504 -16.66 24.47 37.67
CA GLN A 504 -16.08 25.78 37.37
C GLN A 504 -17.15 26.88 37.28
N LYS A 505 -18.36 26.57 36.78
CA LYS A 505 -19.52 27.50 36.80
C LYS A 505 -20.07 27.73 38.21
N TYR A 506 -20.10 26.72 39.07
CA TYR A 506 -20.50 26.90 40.46
C TYR A 506 -19.52 27.85 41.17
N THR A 507 -18.21 27.62 41.02
CA THR A 507 -17.17 28.49 41.61
C THR A 507 -17.24 29.94 41.12
N THR A 508 -17.50 30.19 39.83
CA THR A 508 -17.67 31.57 39.34
C THR A 508 -18.97 32.21 39.80
N ASN A 509 -20.08 31.45 39.85
CA ASN A 509 -21.35 31.98 40.38
C ASN A 509 -21.27 32.31 41.88
N GLU A 510 -20.55 31.51 42.66
CA GLU A 510 -20.31 31.73 44.08
C GLU A 510 -19.41 32.95 44.32
N LEU A 511 -18.33 33.11 43.54
CA LEU A 511 -17.51 34.32 43.56
C LEU A 511 -18.32 35.58 43.20
N VAL A 512 -19.19 35.50 42.19
CA VAL A 512 -20.06 36.62 41.79
C VAL A 512 -21.09 36.94 42.87
N SER A 513 -21.68 35.94 43.54
CA SER A 513 -22.62 36.19 44.63
C SER A 513 -21.96 36.80 45.86
N ILE A 514 -20.73 36.37 46.21
CA ILE A 514 -19.92 36.98 47.27
C ILE A 514 -19.60 38.45 46.94
N VAL A 515 -19.14 38.74 45.72
CA VAL A 515 -18.84 40.13 45.28
C VAL A 515 -20.10 41.01 45.33
N ASN A 516 -21.23 40.53 44.82
CA ASN A 516 -22.50 41.28 44.85
C ASN A 516 -22.97 41.51 46.30
N ALA A 517 -22.84 40.52 47.19
CA ALA A 517 -23.16 40.67 48.61
C ALA A 517 -22.22 41.65 49.33
N GLN A 518 -20.96 41.81 48.90
CA GLN A 518 -20.08 42.86 49.44
C GLN A 518 -20.51 44.26 48.96
N ILE A 519 -20.97 44.38 47.70
CA ILE A 519 -21.47 45.64 47.12
C ILE A 519 -22.77 46.10 47.80
N GLU A 520 -23.73 45.19 48.05
CA GLU A 520 -24.99 45.52 48.72
C GLU A 520 -24.81 45.92 50.20
N ASN A 521 -23.75 45.44 50.88
CA ASN A 521 -23.47 45.78 52.27
C ASN A 521 -22.68 47.10 52.46
N GLY A 522 -22.41 47.85 51.38
CA GLY A 522 -21.94 49.24 51.46
C GLY A 522 -20.55 49.44 52.08
N TYR A 523 -19.66 48.44 51.99
CA TYR A 523 -18.26 48.58 52.39
C TYR A 523 -17.38 49.01 51.21
N ASP A 524 -16.49 49.97 51.45
CA ASP A 524 -15.51 50.42 50.46
C ASP A 524 -14.62 49.27 49.98
N VAL A 525 -14.38 49.24 48.67
CA VAL A 525 -13.50 48.26 48.02
C VAL A 525 -12.07 48.45 48.54
N PRO A 526 -11.45 47.45 49.19
CA PRO A 526 -10.07 47.59 49.63
C PRO A 526 -9.13 47.57 48.42
N GLU A 527 -8.20 48.53 48.36
CA GLU A 527 -7.14 48.54 47.34
C GLU A 527 -6.34 47.23 47.38
N THR A 528 -6.21 46.58 46.22
CA THR A 528 -5.54 45.30 46.08
C THR A 528 -4.03 45.44 46.30
N THR A 529 -3.57 45.15 47.53
CA THR A 529 -2.15 44.98 47.84
C THR A 529 -1.74 43.50 47.78
N ASN A 530 -0.75 43.23 46.93
CA ASN A 530 0.15 42.08 46.97
C ASN A 530 -0.45 40.65 46.94
N GLY A 531 -0.67 40.19 45.71
CA GLY A 531 -0.11 38.93 45.20
C GLY A 531 0.08 37.73 46.15
N ARG A 532 -0.86 36.79 46.09
CA ARG A 532 -0.55 35.36 46.24
C ARG A 532 -1.55 34.51 45.47
N CYS A 533 -1.18 34.09 44.26
CA CYS A 533 -1.96 33.12 43.49
C CYS A 533 -1.89 31.76 44.18
N TYR A 534 -3.02 31.26 44.68
CA TYR A 534 -3.13 29.86 45.07
C TYR A 534 -3.14 28.98 43.80
N SER A 535 -2.24 28.01 43.72
CA SER A 535 -2.32 26.94 42.74
C SER A 535 -3.49 26.01 43.09
N PRO A 536 -4.28 25.54 42.11
CA PRO A 536 -5.12 24.37 42.32
C PRO A 536 -4.20 23.16 42.55
N GLY A 537 -4.42 22.44 43.64
CA GLY A 537 -3.57 21.32 44.05
C GLY A 537 -3.60 20.15 43.07
N GLU A 538 -2.47 19.43 43.00
CA GLU A 538 -2.39 18.14 42.33
C GLU A 538 -3.38 17.14 42.98
N PRO A 539 -4.00 16.22 42.21
CA PRO A 539 -4.70 15.09 42.80
C PRO A 539 -3.65 14.19 43.48
N SER A 540 -3.75 14.09 44.79
CA SER A 540 -2.87 13.25 45.61
C SER A 540 -3.02 11.78 45.22
N SER A 541 -1.88 11.11 45.04
CA SER A 541 -1.82 9.65 44.92
C SER A 541 -2.27 9.02 46.24
N GLY A 542 -3.42 8.34 46.22
CA GLY A 542 -4.04 7.71 47.38
C GLY A 542 -4.21 6.21 47.18
N GLN A 543 -3.16 5.46 47.54
CA GLN A 543 -3.07 4.00 47.76
C GLN A 543 -3.41 3.07 46.59
#